data_AF-A0A661V6A1-F1
#
_entry.id   AF-A0A661V6A1-F1
#
_cell.length_a   1.000
_cell.length_b   1.000
_cell.length_c   1.000
_cell.angle_alpha   90.00
_cell.angle_beta   90.00
_cell.angle_gamma   90.00
#
_symmetry.space_group_name_H-M   'P 1'
#
loop_
_entity.id
_entity.type
_entity.pdbx_description
1 polymer ?
#
loop_
_entity_poly.entity_id
_entity_poly.type
_entity_poly.pdbx_seq_one_letter_code
_entity_poly.pdbx_strand_id
1 'polypeptide(L)'
;GNENWGRHEIGYKPIEQWAPLVREAAQAMKAADPDIQLTAAALPTREWTLPLLNQAGRYLDYLSIHSYWLPLWQKNETPDYMTCIMKSEGPEELIAGYVRILEESGYRGRIKIAFDEWNLRGWHHPGFPRKTVQDYSDPEVIRLVAAREKNLIASQYTMADALFSASFFNACLRHAEDVGMANIAPLVNTRGPLYVHPRGIVRRTHFHAMAMYANLLGSRVVEADVEAAPLVHGDRFIPVVDAIVTTDDAHATWSLALVNRHPSRDVACTVTIQDVPLDGRYRATILSGDSADSYNDIEHPNRVVPERTQLRFTEGLGQLPPHSLTIITVPSLRR
;
A
#
# COMPACT_ATOMS: atom_id res chain seq x y z
N GLY A 1 13.80 16.69 1.31
CA GLY A 1 12.76 17.53 0.67
C GLY A 1 11.47 16.75 0.62
N ASN A 2 10.45 17.26 -0.06
CA ASN A 2 9.18 16.56 -0.30
C ASN A 2 8.92 16.52 -1.83
N GLU A 3 7.69 16.70 -2.27
CA GLU A 3 7.26 16.75 -3.67
C GLU A 3 7.67 18.03 -4.40
N ASN A 4 8.91 18.50 -4.23
CA ASN A 4 9.39 19.74 -4.82
C ASN A 4 9.47 19.68 -6.37
N TRP A 5 9.13 18.55 -6.97
CA TRP A 5 8.82 18.35 -8.40
C TRP A 5 7.50 18.96 -8.84
N GLY A 6 6.57 19.16 -7.92
CA GLY A 6 5.24 19.67 -8.19
C GLY A 6 5.15 21.18 -7.97
N ARG A 7 4.51 21.90 -8.90
CA ARG A 7 4.26 23.35 -8.74
C ARG A 7 3.35 23.67 -7.56
N HIS A 8 2.67 22.67 -7.00
CA HIS A 8 1.82 22.80 -5.83
C HIS A 8 2.65 23.03 -4.55
N GLU A 9 3.87 22.52 -4.50
CA GLU A 9 4.75 22.60 -3.32
C GLU A 9 5.40 23.99 -3.16
N ILE A 10 5.47 24.48 -1.92
CA ILE A 10 6.23 25.69 -1.59
C ILE A 10 7.71 25.41 -1.84
N GLY A 11 8.36 26.30 -2.60
CA GLY A 11 9.76 26.10 -2.98
C GLY A 11 9.95 25.08 -4.11
N TYR A 12 8.93 24.83 -4.93
CA TYR A 12 9.06 24.12 -6.21
C TYR A 12 10.35 24.48 -6.95
N LYS A 13 11.04 23.45 -7.44
CA LYS A 13 12.22 23.60 -8.31
C LYS A 13 12.10 22.68 -9.51
N PRO A 14 12.32 23.18 -10.73
CA PRO A 14 12.46 22.28 -11.88
C PRO A 14 13.70 21.40 -11.70
N ILE A 15 13.76 20.26 -12.40
CA ILE A 15 14.77 19.23 -12.14
C ILE A 15 16.21 19.74 -12.27
N GLU A 16 16.46 20.69 -13.17
CA GLU A 16 17.77 21.29 -13.41
C GLU A 16 18.29 22.10 -12.20
N GLN A 17 17.37 22.56 -11.34
CA GLN A 17 17.71 23.25 -10.10
C GLN A 17 17.61 22.31 -8.89
N TRP A 18 16.69 21.34 -8.93
CA TRP A 18 16.48 20.40 -7.85
C TRP A 18 17.64 19.41 -7.71
N ALA A 19 18.09 18.80 -8.81
CA ALA A 19 19.13 17.77 -8.76
C ALA A 19 20.49 18.28 -8.20
N PRO A 20 21.00 19.47 -8.60
CA PRO A 20 22.19 20.04 -7.96
C PRO A 20 22.00 20.35 -6.47
N LEU A 21 20.82 20.84 -6.07
CA LEU A 21 20.51 21.12 -4.66
C LEU A 21 20.51 19.83 -3.84
N VAL A 22 19.89 18.75 -4.33
CA VAL A 22 19.90 17.45 -3.67
C VAL A 22 21.33 16.96 -3.51
N ARG A 23 22.17 17.06 -4.56
CA ARG A 23 23.58 16.67 -4.51
C ARG A 23 24.34 17.44 -3.42
N GLU A 24 24.23 18.77 -3.41
CA GLU A 24 24.95 19.62 -2.45
C GLU A 24 24.51 19.38 -1.01
N ALA A 25 23.19 19.25 -0.79
CA ALA A 25 22.65 18.89 0.52
C ALA A 25 23.13 17.50 0.96
N ALA A 26 23.05 16.50 0.08
CA ALA A 26 23.46 15.13 0.39
C ALA A 26 24.96 15.03 0.71
N GLN A 27 25.81 15.77 -0.03
CA GLN A 27 27.24 15.88 0.25
C GLN A 27 27.51 16.48 1.64
N ALA A 28 26.86 17.60 1.95
CA ALA A 28 27.02 18.25 3.24
C ALA A 28 26.54 17.36 4.40
N MET A 29 25.41 16.67 4.22
CA MET A 29 24.86 15.76 5.22
C MET A 29 25.78 14.54 5.44
N LYS A 30 26.24 13.87 4.37
CA LYS A 30 27.18 12.73 4.46
C LYS A 30 28.56 13.13 5.00
N ALA A 31 28.99 14.38 4.80
CA ALA A 31 30.23 14.90 5.39
C ALA A 31 30.09 15.12 6.90
N ALA A 32 28.89 15.47 7.38
CA ALA A 32 28.60 15.61 8.80
C ALA A 32 28.40 14.24 9.48
N ASP A 33 27.70 13.32 8.81
CA ASP A 33 27.44 11.97 9.29
C ASP A 33 27.40 10.98 8.10
N PRO A 34 28.42 10.13 7.92
CA PRO A 34 28.46 9.20 6.79
C PRO A 34 27.45 8.05 6.88
N ASP A 35 26.90 7.78 8.08
CA ASP A 35 26.08 6.59 8.36
C ASP A 35 24.57 6.81 8.10
N ILE A 36 24.13 8.07 7.94
CA ILE A 36 22.74 8.39 7.60
C ILE A 36 22.34 7.78 6.25
N GLN A 37 21.08 7.42 6.09
CA GLN A 37 20.53 7.05 4.79
C GLN A 37 19.75 8.21 4.20
N LEU A 38 19.95 8.48 2.90
CA LEU A 38 19.36 9.62 2.21
C LEU A 38 18.36 9.19 1.15
N THR A 39 17.23 9.90 1.11
CA THR A 39 16.18 9.73 0.11
C THR A 39 15.95 11.03 -0.65
N ALA A 40 15.51 10.92 -1.90
CA ALA A 40 15.05 12.06 -2.69
C ALA A 40 13.75 11.71 -3.44
N ALA A 41 12.78 12.62 -3.40
CA ALA A 41 11.51 12.47 -4.10
C ALA A 41 11.73 12.39 -5.61
N ALA A 42 11.10 11.40 -6.23
CA ALA A 42 11.23 11.07 -7.63
C ALA A 42 9.86 10.96 -8.32
N LEU A 43 9.88 10.88 -9.64
CA LEU A 43 8.72 10.58 -10.48
C LEU A 43 9.03 9.34 -11.32
N PRO A 44 8.04 8.55 -11.77
CA PRO A 44 8.28 7.36 -12.58
C PRO A 44 8.58 7.74 -14.05
N THR A 45 9.27 8.85 -14.27
CA THR A 45 9.57 9.43 -15.58
C THR A 45 11.08 9.63 -15.73
N ARG A 46 11.57 9.39 -16.95
CA ARG A 46 13.01 9.50 -17.28
C ARG A 46 13.47 10.94 -17.16
N GLU A 47 12.61 11.88 -17.51
CA GLU A 47 12.87 13.32 -17.55
C GLU A 47 13.15 13.88 -16.14
N TRP A 48 12.53 13.31 -15.10
CA TRP A 48 12.78 13.73 -13.72
C TRP A 48 13.90 12.90 -13.08
N THR A 49 13.80 11.58 -13.16
CA THR A 49 14.59 10.72 -12.27
C THR A 49 15.99 10.44 -12.80
N LEU A 50 16.22 10.39 -14.11
CA LEU A 50 17.57 10.19 -14.64
C LEU A 50 18.50 11.38 -14.34
N PRO A 51 18.10 12.66 -14.54
CA PRO A 51 18.94 13.79 -14.16
C PRO A 51 19.22 13.85 -12.64
N LEU A 52 18.22 13.51 -11.82
CA LEU A 52 18.38 13.40 -10.37
C LEU A 52 19.47 12.38 -10.01
N LEU A 53 19.36 11.16 -10.54
CA LEU A 53 20.31 10.08 -10.29
C LEU A 53 21.70 10.37 -10.85
N ASN A 54 21.79 11.02 -12.01
CA ASN A 54 23.08 11.43 -12.59
C ASN A 54 23.83 12.43 -11.68
N GLN A 55 23.13 13.37 -11.06
CA GLN A 55 23.75 14.39 -10.20
C GLN A 55 24.01 13.89 -8.77
N ALA A 56 22.99 13.27 -8.16
CA ALA A 56 22.96 12.99 -6.74
C ALA A 56 22.94 11.50 -6.39
N GLY A 57 22.68 10.61 -7.36
CA GLY A 57 22.45 9.19 -7.14
C GLY A 57 23.52 8.53 -6.27
N ARG A 58 24.81 8.87 -6.47
CA ARG A 58 25.93 8.33 -5.67
C ARG A 58 25.84 8.59 -4.17
N TYR A 59 25.05 9.57 -3.73
CA TYR A 59 24.85 9.95 -2.32
C TYR A 59 23.52 9.45 -1.75
N LEU A 60 22.62 8.95 -2.60
CA LEU A 60 21.30 8.50 -2.20
C LEU A 60 21.30 6.99 -1.92
N ASP A 61 20.47 6.62 -0.96
CA ASP A 61 20.16 5.25 -0.54
C ASP A 61 18.75 4.86 -1.02
N TYR A 62 17.84 5.84 -1.13
CA TYR A 62 16.46 5.62 -1.57
C TYR A 62 15.97 6.64 -2.62
N LEU A 63 15.04 6.20 -3.47
CA LEU A 63 14.10 7.07 -4.18
C LEU A 63 12.77 7.08 -3.40
N SER A 64 12.32 8.28 -3.03
CA SER A 64 11.01 8.49 -2.40
C SER A 64 9.93 8.58 -3.49
N ILE A 65 8.86 7.79 -3.33
CA ILE A 65 7.78 7.67 -4.32
C ILE A 65 6.41 7.72 -3.63
N HIS A 66 5.49 8.48 -4.24
CA HIS A 66 4.19 8.77 -3.66
C HIS A 66 3.05 8.38 -4.61
N SER A 67 1.95 7.87 -4.08
CA SER A 67 0.74 7.65 -4.89
C SER A 67 -0.54 7.51 -4.08
N TYR A 68 -1.63 8.03 -4.67
CA TYR A 68 -3.00 7.85 -4.21
C TYR A 68 -3.88 7.49 -5.41
N TRP A 69 -4.61 6.38 -5.35
CA TRP A 69 -5.32 5.84 -6.52
C TRP A 69 -6.74 6.38 -6.71
N LEU A 70 -7.30 6.99 -5.66
CA LEU A 70 -8.54 7.75 -5.70
C LEU A 70 -8.24 9.23 -5.42
N PRO A 71 -8.27 10.09 -6.46
CA PRO A 71 -7.96 11.50 -6.33
C PRO A 71 -9.14 12.30 -5.73
N LEU A 72 -9.25 12.30 -4.40
CA LEU A 72 -10.41 12.86 -3.67
C LEU A 72 -10.20 14.29 -3.14
N TRP A 73 -9.09 14.95 -3.51
CA TRP A 73 -8.69 16.22 -2.89
C TRP A 73 -9.63 17.39 -3.14
N GLN A 74 -10.19 17.54 -4.35
CA GLN A 74 -11.20 18.57 -4.61
C GLN A 74 -12.63 18.10 -4.32
N LYS A 75 -12.94 16.82 -4.56
CA LYS A 75 -14.29 16.24 -4.41
C LYS A 75 -14.22 14.97 -3.59
N ASN A 76 -15.00 14.91 -2.52
CA ASN A 76 -15.06 13.74 -1.64
C ASN A 76 -15.99 12.66 -2.22
N GLU A 77 -15.62 12.12 -3.38
CA GLU A 77 -16.36 11.03 -4.01
C GLU A 77 -16.26 9.75 -3.17
N THR A 78 -17.32 8.94 -3.21
CA THR A 78 -17.43 7.66 -2.49
C THR A 78 -17.66 6.54 -3.52
N PRO A 79 -16.63 6.19 -4.32
CA PRO A 79 -16.75 5.13 -5.31
C PRO A 79 -17.09 3.79 -4.66
N ASP A 80 -17.82 2.95 -5.40
CA ASP A 80 -18.19 1.62 -4.94
C ASP A 80 -16.97 0.69 -4.79
N TYR A 81 -17.19 -0.47 -4.16
CA TYR A 81 -16.14 -1.46 -3.93
C TYR A 81 -15.43 -1.85 -5.23
N MET A 82 -16.16 -2.10 -6.32
CA MET A 82 -15.56 -2.56 -7.58
C MET A 82 -14.65 -1.49 -8.19
N THR A 83 -15.07 -0.22 -8.17
CA THR A 83 -14.26 0.91 -8.63
C THR A 83 -12.98 1.04 -7.80
N CYS A 84 -13.06 0.81 -6.49
CA CYS A 84 -11.91 0.85 -5.59
C CYS A 84 -10.95 -0.32 -5.81
N ILE A 85 -11.44 -1.56 -5.81
CA ILE A 85 -10.59 -2.76 -5.88
C ILE A 85 -9.88 -2.87 -7.23
N MET A 86 -10.44 -2.33 -8.31
CA MET A 86 -9.78 -2.23 -9.63
C MET A 86 -8.50 -1.39 -9.62
N LYS A 87 -8.17 -0.71 -8.53
CA LYS A 87 -6.90 0.00 -8.36
C LYS A 87 -5.77 -0.88 -7.84
N SER A 88 -6.04 -2.11 -7.41
CA SER A 88 -5.12 -2.96 -6.66
C SER A 88 -3.81 -3.32 -7.38
N GLU A 89 -3.77 -3.28 -8.71
CA GLU A 89 -2.56 -3.55 -9.51
C GLU A 89 -1.68 -2.30 -9.71
N GLY A 90 -2.25 -1.10 -9.48
CA GLY A 90 -1.53 0.15 -9.69
C GLY A 90 -0.27 0.34 -8.83
N PRO A 91 -0.18 -0.17 -7.58
CA PRO A 91 1.08 -0.21 -6.83
C PRO A 91 2.21 -0.93 -7.57
N GLU A 92 1.93 -2.10 -8.12
CA GLU A 92 2.91 -2.93 -8.82
C GLU A 92 3.37 -2.28 -10.13
N GLU A 93 2.43 -1.74 -10.91
CA GLU A 93 2.73 -0.97 -12.12
C GLU A 93 3.67 0.21 -11.84
N LEU A 94 3.42 0.93 -10.73
CA LEU A 94 4.23 2.08 -10.35
C LEU A 94 5.64 1.66 -9.90
N ILE A 95 5.74 0.65 -9.03
CA ILE A 95 7.02 0.11 -8.56
C ILE A 95 7.85 -0.36 -9.77
N ALA A 96 7.26 -1.13 -10.68
CA ALA A 96 7.92 -1.59 -11.89
C ALA A 96 8.44 -0.43 -12.76
N GLY A 97 7.72 0.71 -12.79
CA GLY A 97 8.17 1.93 -13.44
C GLY A 97 9.48 2.48 -12.88
N TYR A 98 9.60 2.55 -11.56
CA TYR A 98 10.83 3.00 -10.89
C TYR A 98 11.96 1.99 -11.01
N VAL A 99 11.67 0.68 -10.91
CA VAL A 99 12.66 -0.38 -11.09
C VAL A 99 13.32 -0.26 -12.47
N ARG A 100 12.55 -0.07 -13.55
CA ARG A 100 13.11 0.14 -14.90
C ARG A 100 14.06 1.34 -14.99
N ILE A 101 13.75 2.44 -14.29
CA ILE A 101 14.61 3.63 -14.26
C ILE A 101 15.89 3.37 -13.44
N LEU A 102 15.79 2.63 -12.34
CA LEU A 102 16.95 2.20 -11.55
C LEU A 102 17.87 1.27 -12.35
N GLU A 103 17.31 0.37 -13.15
CA GLU A 103 18.07 -0.47 -14.09
C GLU A 103 18.79 0.37 -15.14
N GLU A 104 18.04 1.25 -15.83
CA GLU A 104 18.56 2.11 -16.90
C GLU A 104 19.71 3.00 -16.39
N SER A 105 19.57 3.55 -15.18
CA SER A 105 20.57 4.42 -14.57
C SER A 105 21.77 3.68 -13.96
N GLY A 106 21.72 2.35 -13.86
CA GLY A 106 22.76 1.53 -13.23
C GLY A 106 22.77 1.60 -11.70
N TYR A 107 21.68 2.07 -11.08
CA TYR A 107 21.57 2.19 -9.61
C TYR A 107 20.71 1.09 -8.95
N ARG A 108 20.06 0.21 -9.71
CA ARG A 108 19.35 -0.95 -9.15
C ARG A 108 20.31 -1.80 -8.30
N GLY A 109 19.83 -2.27 -7.14
CA GLY A 109 20.64 -2.98 -6.15
C GLY A 109 21.48 -2.07 -5.24
N ARG A 110 21.69 -0.80 -5.60
CA ARG A 110 22.38 0.20 -4.76
C ARG A 110 21.41 1.19 -4.12
N ILE A 111 20.44 1.67 -4.90
CA ILE A 111 19.38 2.56 -4.45
C ILE A 111 18.09 1.76 -4.42
N LYS A 112 17.39 1.80 -3.29
CA LYS A 112 16.08 1.18 -3.11
C LYS A 112 14.96 2.19 -3.28
N ILE A 113 13.73 1.71 -3.32
CA ILE A 113 12.51 2.51 -3.32
C ILE A 113 12.05 2.65 -1.87
N ALA A 114 11.78 3.88 -1.46
CA ALA A 114 10.99 4.20 -0.29
C ALA A 114 9.61 4.65 -0.78
N PHE A 115 8.59 3.81 -0.63
CA PHE A 115 7.21 4.15 -0.91
C PHE A 115 6.63 4.91 0.30
N ASP A 116 7.16 6.11 0.53
CA ASP A 116 6.98 6.87 1.77
C ASP A 116 5.70 7.70 1.83
N GLU A 117 4.90 7.72 0.76
CA GLU A 117 3.49 8.10 0.82
C GLU A 117 2.60 7.20 -0.04
N TRP A 118 1.73 6.44 0.61
CA TRP A 118 0.68 5.70 -0.10
C TRP A 118 -0.63 5.67 0.67
N ASN A 119 -1.74 5.65 -0.07
CA ASN A 119 -3.06 5.28 0.42
C ASN A 119 -3.96 4.98 -0.79
N LEU A 120 -5.00 4.16 -0.65
CA LEU A 120 -6.03 4.06 -1.68
C LEU A 120 -6.64 5.45 -1.96
N ARG A 121 -6.89 6.21 -0.88
CA ARG A 121 -7.68 7.43 -0.91
C ARG A 121 -6.83 8.66 -0.65
N GLY A 122 -6.82 9.60 -1.60
CA GLY A 122 -6.23 10.92 -1.40
C GLY A 122 -6.97 11.72 -0.32
N TRP A 123 -6.25 12.63 0.33
CA TRP A 123 -6.82 13.50 1.35
C TRP A 123 -7.86 14.44 0.73
N HIS A 124 -9.12 14.42 1.19
CA HIS A 124 -10.10 15.43 0.79
C HIS A 124 -9.75 16.78 1.40
N HIS A 125 -9.19 17.64 0.55
CA HIS A 125 -8.60 18.88 0.97
C HIS A 125 -8.83 19.98 -0.08
N PRO A 126 -10.07 20.45 -0.25
CA PRO A 126 -10.40 21.38 -1.34
C PRO A 126 -9.73 22.73 -1.14
N GLY A 127 -9.34 23.36 -2.26
CA GLY A 127 -8.68 24.66 -2.25
C GLY A 127 -7.26 24.65 -1.69
N PHE A 128 -6.57 23.52 -1.70
CA PHE A 128 -5.14 23.38 -1.35
C PHE A 128 -4.31 22.78 -2.50
N PRO A 129 -2.98 23.03 -2.50
CA PRO A 129 -2.25 23.83 -1.52
C PRO A 129 -2.44 25.34 -1.72
N ARG A 130 -2.36 26.08 -0.61
CA ARG A 130 -2.47 27.53 -0.60
C ARG A 130 -1.07 28.15 -0.53
N LYS A 131 -0.77 29.07 -1.43
CA LYS A 131 0.57 29.66 -1.61
C LYS A 131 0.76 31.02 -0.96
N THR A 132 -0.28 31.55 -0.35
CA THR A 132 -0.28 32.84 0.33
C THR A 132 -0.81 32.67 1.74
N VAL A 133 -0.38 33.56 2.64
CA VAL A 133 -0.94 33.67 3.99
C VAL A 133 -2.46 33.83 3.87
N GLN A 134 -3.17 33.04 4.65
CA GLN A 134 -4.62 33.00 4.64
C GLN A 134 -5.16 33.79 5.82
N ASP A 135 -6.21 34.57 5.59
CA ASP A 135 -7.03 35.05 6.68
C ASP A 135 -7.94 33.91 7.15
N TYR A 136 -7.65 33.36 8.33
CA TYR A 136 -8.45 32.28 8.90
C TYR A 136 -9.81 32.74 9.43
N SER A 137 -10.08 34.04 9.43
CA SER A 137 -11.41 34.60 9.71
C SER A 137 -12.29 34.71 8.46
N ASP A 138 -11.73 34.55 7.25
CA ASP A 138 -12.49 34.54 6.00
C ASP A 138 -13.49 33.38 5.98
N PRO A 139 -14.80 33.64 5.78
CA PRO A 139 -15.83 32.61 5.71
C PRO A 139 -15.54 31.48 4.70
N GLU A 140 -14.94 31.78 3.55
CA GLU A 140 -14.60 30.77 2.54
C GLU A 140 -13.43 29.89 3.01
N VAL A 141 -12.44 30.48 3.68
CA VAL A 141 -11.34 29.73 4.28
C VAL A 141 -11.85 28.77 5.34
N ILE A 142 -12.73 29.25 6.23
CA ILE A 142 -13.38 28.44 7.27
C ILE A 142 -14.16 27.28 6.62
N ARG A 143 -14.95 27.55 5.58
CA ARG A 143 -15.71 26.54 4.85
C ARG A 143 -14.83 25.44 4.26
N LEU A 144 -13.72 25.81 3.62
CA LEU A 144 -12.77 24.87 3.01
C LEU A 144 -12.01 24.04 4.06
N VAL A 145 -11.68 24.63 5.22
CA VAL A 145 -11.07 23.89 6.34
C VAL A 145 -12.06 22.90 6.93
N ALA A 146 -13.31 23.33 7.19
CA ALA A 146 -14.37 22.46 7.70
C ALA A 146 -14.69 21.30 6.74
N ALA A 147 -14.52 21.47 5.43
CA ALA A 147 -14.71 20.39 4.46
C ALA A 147 -13.78 19.18 4.70
N ARG A 148 -12.62 19.37 5.35
CA ARG A 148 -11.68 18.28 5.68
C ARG A 148 -12.27 17.26 6.66
N GLU A 149 -13.29 17.61 7.42
CA GLU A 149 -14.02 16.68 8.31
C GLU A 149 -14.63 15.50 7.55
N LYS A 150 -14.89 15.65 6.24
CA LYS A 150 -15.38 14.55 5.40
C LYS A 150 -14.41 13.37 5.30
N ASN A 151 -13.12 13.59 5.61
CA ASN A 151 -12.15 12.49 5.73
C ASN A 151 -12.41 11.61 6.95
N LEU A 152 -13.28 11.98 7.87
CA LEU A 152 -13.58 11.19 9.05
C LEU A 152 -14.80 10.28 8.87
N ILE A 153 -15.56 10.42 7.78
CA ILE A 153 -16.75 9.61 7.51
C ILE A 153 -16.34 8.14 7.37
N ALA A 154 -16.75 7.34 8.36
CA ALA A 154 -16.32 5.95 8.54
C ALA A 154 -16.71 5.02 7.39
N SER A 155 -17.89 5.24 6.79
CA SER A 155 -18.43 4.44 5.69
C SER A 155 -17.60 4.47 4.41
N GLN A 156 -16.57 5.31 4.35
CA GLN A 156 -15.61 5.32 3.24
C GLN A 156 -14.51 4.27 3.39
N TYR A 157 -14.30 3.67 4.57
CA TYR A 157 -13.15 2.80 4.83
C TYR A 157 -13.60 1.36 4.96
N THR A 158 -13.89 0.73 3.83
CA THR A 158 -14.57 -0.57 3.74
C THR A 158 -13.59 -1.71 3.50
N MET A 159 -14.07 -2.90 3.13
CA MET A 159 -13.21 -4.00 2.71
C MET A 159 -12.36 -3.66 1.48
N ALA A 160 -12.81 -2.71 0.63
CA ALA A 160 -11.99 -2.21 -0.46
C ALA A 160 -10.66 -1.64 0.02
N ASP A 161 -10.66 -0.85 1.10
CA ASP A 161 -9.46 -0.25 1.68
C ASP A 161 -8.52 -1.32 2.26
N ALA A 162 -9.08 -2.35 2.92
CA ALA A 162 -8.30 -3.47 3.45
C ALA A 162 -7.64 -4.29 2.34
N LEU A 163 -8.39 -4.68 1.30
CA LEU A 163 -7.87 -5.53 0.25
C LEU A 163 -6.96 -4.79 -0.73
N PHE A 164 -7.21 -3.50 -0.97
CA PHE A 164 -6.26 -2.65 -1.66
C PHE A 164 -4.94 -2.59 -0.89
N SER A 165 -4.98 -2.37 0.43
CA SER A 165 -3.77 -2.32 1.27
C SER A 165 -3.01 -3.66 1.27
N ALA A 166 -3.73 -4.78 1.33
CA ALA A 166 -3.13 -6.10 1.18
C ALA A 166 -2.43 -6.27 -0.17
N SER A 167 -3.09 -5.87 -1.27
CA SER A 167 -2.52 -5.92 -2.62
C SER A 167 -1.30 -4.98 -2.77
N PHE A 168 -1.34 -3.81 -2.14
CA PHE A 168 -0.21 -2.89 -2.06
C PHE A 168 1.01 -3.55 -1.38
N PHE A 169 0.80 -4.23 -0.25
CA PHE A 169 1.90 -4.95 0.40
C PHE A 169 2.37 -6.16 -0.39
N ASN A 170 1.48 -6.89 -1.08
CA ASN A 170 1.86 -7.95 -2.00
C ASN A 170 2.79 -7.42 -3.10
N ALA A 171 2.45 -6.28 -3.72
CA ALA A 171 3.30 -5.62 -4.71
C ALA A 171 4.66 -5.22 -4.11
N CYS A 172 4.69 -4.61 -2.92
CA CYS A 172 5.94 -4.27 -2.25
C CYS A 172 6.81 -5.51 -1.97
N LEU A 173 6.19 -6.61 -1.52
CA LEU A 173 6.90 -7.85 -1.19
C LEU A 173 7.38 -8.61 -2.42
N ARG A 174 6.61 -8.64 -3.52
CA ARG A 174 7.08 -9.16 -4.81
C ARG A 174 8.32 -8.39 -5.31
N HIS A 175 8.44 -7.13 -4.93
CA HIS A 175 9.59 -6.27 -5.22
C HIS A 175 10.49 -6.03 -3.99
N ALA A 176 10.56 -6.94 -3.00
CA ALA A 176 11.29 -6.70 -1.74
C ALA A 176 12.81 -6.47 -1.90
N GLU A 177 13.39 -6.87 -3.04
CA GLU A 177 14.78 -6.53 -3.38
C GLU A 177 14.95 -5.04 -3.66
N ASP A 178 13.95 -4.44 -4.31
CA ASP A 178 13.96 -3.05 -4.77
C ASP A 178 13.25 -2.11 -3.78
N VAL A 179 12.17 -2.53 -3.12
CA VAL A 179 11.41 -1.74 -2.14
C VAL A 179 11.95 -2.02 -0.73
N GLY A 180 12.53 -1.00 -0.11
CA GLY A 180 13.10 -1.11 1.24
C GLY A 180 12.27 -0.43 2.34
N MET A 181 11.26 0.36 1.98
CA MET A 181 10.42 1.09 2.92
C MET A 181 9.04 1.36 2.32
N ALA A 182 8.00 1.32 3.16
CA ALA A 182 6.64 1.74 2.79
C ALA A 182 5.95 2.43 3.97
N ASN A 183 5.37 3.62 3.76
CA ASN A 183 4.75 4.42 4.81
C ASN A 183 3.33 4.86 4.41
N ILE A 184 2.34 4.39 5.15
CA ILE A 184 0.94 4.79 4.96
C ILE A 184 0.81 6.30 5.23
N ALA A 185 0.11 7.00 4.35
CA ALA A 185 -0.11 8.43 4.45
C ALA A 185 -1.59 8.78 4.71
N PRO A 186 -1.93 9.37 5.88
CA PRO A 186 -1.20 9.35 7.14
C PRO A 186 -1.63 8.16 8.03
N LEU A 187 -1.02 8.03 9.22
CA LEU A 187 -1.33 6.97 10.18
C LEU A 187 -2.63 7.22 10.99
N VAL A 188 -2.92 8.47 11.34
CA VAL A 188 -3.97 8.83 12.32
C VAL A 188 -4.99 9.83 11.74
N ASN A 189 -6.26 9.58 12.02
CA ASN A 189 -7.46 10.33 11.70
C ASN A 189 -7.77 10.49 10.23
N THR A 190 -7.18 11.52 9.62
CA THR A 190 -7.46 11.93 8.26
C THR A 190 -7.11 10.83 7.28
N ARG A 191 -8.08 10.09 6.73
CA ARG A 191 -7.83 8.95 5.82
C ARG A 191 -6.92 7.83 6.34
N GLY A 192 -6.41 7.96 7.57
CA GLY A 192 -5.48 6.99 8.15
C GLY A 192 -6.18 5.75 8.73
N PRO A 193 -5.43 4.66 8.96
CA PRO A 193 -5.93 3.40 9.48
C PRO A 193 -6.48 3.50 10.91
N LEU A 194 -6.00 4.45 11.69
CA LEU A 194 -6.49 4.70 13.04
C LEU A 194 -7.35 5.96 13.07
N TYR A 195 -8.56 5.86 13.60
CA TYR A 195 -9.38 7.03 13.91
C TYR A 195 -9.46 7.20 15.44
N VAL A 196 -8.86 8.27 15.94
CA VAL A 196 -8.77 8.63 17.35
C VAL A 196 -9.77 9.74 17.64
N HIS A 197 -10.63 9.52 18.62
CA HIS A 197 -11.69 10.45 19.02
C HIS A 197 -11.83 10.46 20.56
N PRO A 198 -12.56 11.42 21.16
CA PRO A 198 -12.63 11.54 22.62
C PRO A 198 -13.11 10.31 23.39
N ARG A 199 -13.83 9.38 22.74
CA ARG A 199 -14.31 8.13 23.35
C ARG A 199 -13.39 6.93 23.10
N GLY A 200 -12.30 7.07 22.35
CA GLY A 200 -11.34 5.98 22.10
C GLY A 200 -10.73 5.97 20.70
N ILE A 201 -10.41 4.77 20.22
CA ILE A 201 -9.76 4.53 18.93
C ILE A 201 -10.57 3.51 18.14
N VAL A 202 -10.94 3.87 16.92
CA VAL A 202 -11.49 2.95 15.91
C VAL A 202 -10.36 2.52 14.99
N ARG A 203 -10.15 1.21 14.88
CA ARG A 203 -9.25 0.62 13.89
C ARG A 203 -10.04 0.40 12.62
N ARG A 204 -9.70 1.12 11.54
CA ARG A 204 -10.37 0.95 10.24
C ARG A 204 -9.91 -0.35 9.58
N THR A 205 -10.63 -0.80 8.57
CA THR A 205 -10.39 -2.08 7.89
C THR A 205 -8.93 -2.25 7.43
N HIS A 206 -8.33 -1.22 6.83
CA HIS A 206 -6.94 -1.25 6.38
C HIS A 206 -5.91 -1.25 7.53
N PHE A 207 -6.25 -0.83 8.75
CA PHE A 207 -5.40 -1.08 9.93
C PHE A 207 -5.20 -2.59 10.12
N HIS A 208 -6.29 -3.35 10.02
CA HIS A 208 -6.26 -4.79 10.27
C HIS A 208 -5.47 -5.52 9.18
N ALA A 209 -5.60 -5.12 7.91
CA ALA A 209 -4.75 -5.63 6.84
C ALA A 209 -3.27 -5.36 7.11
N MET A 210 -2.90 -4.10 7.42
CA MET A 210 -1.52 -3.74 7.78
C MET A 210 -1.00 -4.56 8.97
N ALA A 211 -1.79 -4.71 10.04
CA ALA A 211 -1.42 -5.46 11.22
C ALA A 211 -1.23 -6.96 10.93
N MET A 212 -2.03 -7.53 10.03
CA MET A 212 -1.87 -8.92 9.58
C MET A 212 -0.55 -9.10 8.83
N TYR A 213 -0.22 -8.22 7.88
CA TYR A 213 1.05 -8.28 7.15
C TYR A 213 2.26 -8.11 8.07
N ALA A 214 2.20 -7.17 9.01
CA ALA A 214 3.30 -6.89 9.92
C ALA A 214 3.59 -8.01 10.93
N ASN A 215 2.59 -8.83 11.29
CA ASN A 215 2.71 -9.78 12.40
C ASN A 215 2.54 -11.26 12.01
N LEU A 216 2.03 -11.57 10.82
CA LEU A 216 1.67 -12.96 10.44
C LEU A 216 2.51 -13.51 9.26
N LEU A 217 3.31 -12.68 8.61
CA LEU A 217 4.20 -13.10 7.53
C LEU A 217 5.59 -13.48 8.05
N GLY A 218 6.30 -14.28 7.26
CA GLY A 218 7.68 -14.66 7.50
C GLY A 218 8.68 -13.57 7.07
N SER A 219 9.95 -13.76 7.43
CA SER A 219 11.04 -12.81 7.15
C SER A 219 11.53 -12.84 5.70
N ARG A 220 11.26 -13.92 4.96
CA ARG A 220 11.72 -14.11 3.58
C ARG A 220 10.55 -14.26 2.63
N VAL A 221 10.56 -13.54 1.52
CA VAL A 221 9.62 -13.77 0.41
C VAL A 221 10.01 -15.05 -0.33
N VAL A 222 9.01 -15.81 -0.75
CA VAL A 222 9.17 -17.03 -1.54
C VAL A 222 8.57 -16.77 -2.92
N GLU A 223 9.27 -17.21 -3.96
CA GLU A 223 8.74 -17.19 -5.32
C GLU A 223 7.47 -18.05 -5.39
N ALA A 224 6.40 -17.47 -5.92
CA ALA A 224 5.11 -18.13 -6.07
C ALA A 224 4.53 -17.77 -7.42
N ASP A 225 4.07 -18.78 -8.14
CA ASP A 225 3.30 -18.61 -9.36
C ASP A 225 1.82 -18.52 -9.01
N VAL A 226 1.14 -17.48 -9.50
CA VAL A 226 -0.25 -17.16 -9.14
C VAL A 226 -1.06 -16.93 -10.40
N GLU A 227 -1.84 -17.94 -10.75
CA GLU A 227 -2.84 -17.84 -11.82
C GLU A 227 -4.23 -17.63 -11.22
N ALA A 228 -4.97 -16.65 -11.74
CA ALA A 228 -6.33 -16.40 -11.30
C ALA A 228 -7.23 -15.93 -12.44
N ALA A 229 -8.51 -16.31 -12.37
CA ALA A 229 -9.52 -15.84 -13.31
C ALA A 229 -9.67 -14.31 -13.24
N PRO A 230 -10.07 -13.66 -14.35
CA PRO A 230 -10.27 -12.21 -14.36
C PRO A 230 -11.52 -11.83 -13.57
N LEU A 231 -11.38 -10.86 -12.67
CA LEU A 231 -12.47 -10.07 -12.11
C LEU A 231 -12.69 -8.86 -13.01
N VAL A 232 -13.83 -8.77 -13.69
CA VAL A 232 -14.12 -7.76 -14.71
C VAL A 232 -14.99 -6.63 -14.14
N HIS A 233 -14.68 -5.39 -14.49
CA HIS A 233 -15.53 -4.22 -14.21
C HIS A 233 -15.41 -3.19 -15.34
N GLY A 234 -16.49 -3.06 -16.13
CA GLY A 234 -16.47 -2.26 -17.35
C GLY A 234 -15.55 -2.88 -18.41
N ASP A 235 -14.60 -2.10 -18.90
CA ASP A 235 -13.58 -2.46 -19.88
C ASP A 235 -12.25 -2.94 -19.26
N ARG A 236 -12.19 -2.98 -17.92
CA ARG A 236 -10.99 -3.36 -17.17
C ARG A 236 -11.17 -4.68 -16.44
N PHE A 237 -10.07 -5.34 -16.15
CA PHE A 237 -10.02 -6.52 -15.31
C PHE A 237 -8.76 -6.53 -14.45
N ILE A 238 -8.83 -7.26 -13.35
CA ILE A 238 -7.70 -7.63 -12.49
C ILE A 238 -7.81 -9.12 -12.14
N PRO A 239 -6.72 -9.79 -11.69
CA PRO A 239 -6.82 -11.13 -11.13
C PRO A 239 -7.77 -11.15 -9.92
N VAL A 240 -8.70 -12.11 -9.86
CA VAL A 240 -9.67 -12.24 -8.75
C VAL A 240 -9.01 -12.67 -7.44
N VAL A 241 -7.88 -13.38 -7.53
CA VAL A 241 -7.01 -13.72 -6.40
C VAL A 241 -5.68 -13.01 -6.57
N ASP A 242 -5.18 -12.44 -5.48
CA ASP A 242 -3.80 -11.96 -5.36
C ASP A 242 -3.16 -12.60 -4.14
N ALA A 243 -1.87 -12.94 -4.26
CA ALA A 243 -1.19 -13.71 -3.23
C ALA A 243 0.29 -13.34 -3.08
N ILE A 244 0.79 -13.52 -1.85
CA ILE A 244 2.22 -13.54 -1.56
C ILE A 244 2.51 -14.70 -0.61
N VAL A 245 3.69 -15.30 -0.78
CA VAL A 245 4.17 -16.36 0.10
C VAL A 245 5.44 -15.89 0.79
N THR A 246 5.50 -16.12 2.09
CA THR A 246 6.68 -15.83 2.90
C THR A 246 7.03 -17.04 3.76
N THR A 247 8.26 -17.09 4.24
CA THR A 247 8.74 -18.15 5.12
C THR A 247 9.69 -17.59 6.16
N ASP A 248 9.87 -18.32 7.26
CA ASP A 248 10.91 -18.03 8.24
C ASP A 248 12.31 -18.33 7.69
N ASP A 249 13.35 -17.87 8.39
CA ASP A 249 14.74 -18.08 7.93
C ASP A 249 15.15 -19.56 7.86
N ALA A 250 14.44 -20.44 8.57
CA ALA A 250 14.69 -21.88 8.58
C ALA A 250 13.93 -22.63 7.48
N HIS A 251 13.06 -21.95 6.72
CA HIS A 251 12.10 -22.57 5.80
C HIS A 251 11.20 -23.63 6.46
N ALA A 252 10.93 -23.48 7.76
CA ALA A 252 10.16 -24.40 8.58
C ALA A 252 8.67 -24.05 8.59
N THR A 253 8.33 -22.77 8.41
CA THR A 253 6.95 -22.29 8.38
C THR A 253 6.73 -21.38 7.18
N TRP A 254 5.63 -21.61 6.47
CA TRP A 254 5.23 -20.86 5.29
C TRP A 254 3.94 -20.10 5.62
N SER A 255 3.92 -18.80 5.35
CA SER A 255 2.75 -17.94 5.49
C SER A 255 2.30 -17.50 4.11
N LEU A 256 1.08 -17.88 3.74
CA LEU A 256 0.48 -17.51 2.45
C LEU A 256 -0.60 -16.47 2.74
N ALA A 257 -0.40 -15.25 2.24
CA ALA A 257 -1.45 -14.23 2.23
C ALA A 257 -2.23 -14.36 0.92
N LEU A 258 -3.53 -14.63 1.03
CA LEU A 258 -4.44 -14.88 -0.09
C LEU A 258 -5.57 -13.84 -0.02
N VAL A 259 -5.69 -13.03 -1.06
CA VAL A 259 -6.71 -11.98 -1.19
C VAL A 259 -7.77 -12.45 -2.18
N ASN A 260 -9.01 -12.66 -1.74
CA ASN A 260 -10.15 -12.83 -2.64
C ASN A 260 -10.78 -11.46 -2.90
N ARG A 261 -10.60 -10.94 -4.12
CA ARG A 261 -11.10 -9.63 -4.53
C ARG A 261 -12.56 -9.65 -4.98
N HIS A 262 -13.19 -10.81 -5.12
CA HIS A 262 -14.60 -10.90 -5.53
C HIS A 262 -15.54 -10.32 -4.44
N PRO A 263 -16.49 -9.44 -4.78
CA PRO A 263 -17.31 -8.74 -3.78
C PRO A 263 -18.26 -9.64 -2.97
N SER A 264 -18.71 -10.76 -3.54
CA SER A 264 -19.82 -11.54 -2.96
C SER A 264 -19.77 -13.06 -3.17
N ARG A 265 -18.69 -13.61 -3.72
CA ARG A 265 -18.55 -15.05 -3.96
C ARG A 265 -17.30 -15.58 -3.33
N ASP A 266 -17.42 -16.77 -2.77
CA ASP A 266 -16.26 -17.60 -2.45
C ASP A 266 -15.48 -17.87 -3.74
N VAL A 267 -14.16 -17.89 -3.62
CA VAL A 267 -13.27 -18.27 -4.71
C VAL A 267 -12.53 -19.54 -4.32
N ALA A 268 -12.69 -20.55 -5.17
CA ALA A 268 -11.91 -21.76 -5.12
C ALA A 268 -10.45 -21.45 -5.47
N CYS A 269 -9.53 -21.80 -4.57
CA CYS A 269 -8.09 -21.57 -4.74
C CYS A 269 -7.36 -22.90 -4.54
N THR A 270 -6.64 -23.34 -5.56
CA THR A 270 -5.78 -24.52 -5.48
C THR A 270 -4.38 -24.08 -5.06
N VAL A 271 -3.84 -24.71 -4.04
CA VAL A 271 -2.52 -24.41 -3.51
C VAL A 271 -1.67 -25.67 -3.46
N THR A 272 -0.52 -25.62 -4.13
CA THR A 272 0.54 -26.61 -4.07
C THR A 272 1.78 -25.97 -3.46
N ILE A 273 2.54 -26.74 -2.69
CA ILE A 273 3.84 -26.33 -2.14
C ILE A 273 4.85 -27.38 -2.57
N GLN A 274 5.85 -26.97 -3.36
CA GLN A 274 6.84 -27.90 -3.94
C GLN A 274 6.15 -29.06 -4.69
N ASP A 275 5.16 -28.72 -5.53
CA ASP A 275 4.32 -29.66 -6.29
C ASP A 275 3.46 -30.63 -5.46
N VAL A 276 3.43 -30.47 -4.13
CA VAL A 276 2.57 -31.24 -3.25
C VAL A 276 1.29 -30.44 -2.95
N PRO A 277 0.10 -30.94 -3.33
CA PRO A 277 -1.16 -30.29 -2.99
C PRO A 277 -1.34 -30.21 -1.48
N LEU A 278 -1.76 -29.04 -0.97
CA LEU A 278 -2.11 -28.93 0.44
C LEU A 278 -3.31 -29.82 0.76
N ASP A 279 -3.18 -30.64 1.80
CA ASP A 279 -4.27 -31.48 2.29
C ASP A 279 -4.35 -31.41 3.82
N GLY A 280 -5.56 -31.25 4.35
CA GLY A 280 -5.82 -31.13 5.79
C GLY A 280 -6.34 -29.77 6.24
N ARG A 281 -6.19 -29.47 7.54
CA ARG A 281 -6.67 -28.23 8.17
C ARG A 281 -5.49 -27.39 8.64
N TYR A 282 -5.41 -26.16 8.17
CA TYR A 282 -4.32 -25.23 8.47
C TYR A 282 -4.82 -24.04 9.26
N ARG A 283 -3.99 -23.53 10.17
CA ARG A 283 -4.34 -22.31 10.92
C ARG A 283 -4.47 -21.15 9.95
N ALA A 284 -5.55 -20.40 10.09
CA ALA A 284 -5.86 -19.25 9.25
C ALA A 284 -6.26 -18.05 10.11
N THR A 285 -5.91 -16.85 9.66
CA THR A 285 -6.52 -15.61 10.13
C THR A 285 -7.21 -14.96 8.94
N ILE A 286 -8.52 -14.71 9.04
CA ILE A 286 -9.34 -14.17 7.96
C ILE A 286 -9.86 -12.80 8.39
N LEU A 287 -9.64 -11.80 7.54
CA LEU A 287 -10.29 -10.49 7.63
C LEU A 287 -11.35 -10.40 6.52
N SER A 288 -12.61 -10.32 6.90
CA SER A 288 -13.76 -10.16 6.01
C SER A 288 -14.90 -9.43 6.75
N GLY A 289 -15.98 -9.11 6.04
CA GLY A 289 -17.18 -8.47 6.59
C GLY A 289 -18.45 -9.21 6.16
N ASP A 290 -19.60 -8.74 6.63
CA ASP A 290 -20.91 -9.20 6.14
C ASP A 290 -21.21 -8.70 4.71
N SER A 291 -20.50 -7.67 4.24
CA SER A 291 -20.48 -7.21 2.86
C SER A 291 -19.14 -6.56 2.50
N ALA A 292 -18.91 -6.37 1.20
CA ALA A 292 -17.74 -5.64 0.70
C ALA A 292 -17.70 -4.16 1.15
N ASP A 293 -18.85 -3.63 1.58
CA ASP A 293 -19.01 -2.27 2.09
C ASP A 293 -18.92 -2.20 3.63
N SER A 294 -18.64 -3.30 4.33
CA SER A 294 -18.52 -3.30 5.79
C SER A 294 -17.33 -2.46 6.26
N TYR A 295 -17.55 -1.67 7.32
CA TYR A 295 -16.58 -0.76 7.92
C TYR A 295 -16.75 -0.73 9.45
N ASN A 296 -15.72 -0.23 10.15
CA ASN A 296 -15.78 0.06 11.58
C ASN A 296 -16.08 1.54 11.81
N ASP A 297 -16.94 1.84 12.77
CA ASP A 297 -17.24 3.20 13.23
C ASP A 297 -17.17 3.30 14.76
N ILE A 298 -17.59 4.42 15.34
CA ILE A 298 -17.51 4.61 16.79
C ILE A 298 -18.48 3.69 17.54
N GLU A 299 -19.66 3.41 16.98
CA GLU A 299 -20.69 2.60 17.64
C GLU A 299 -20.43 1.11 17.46
N HIS A 300 -19.79 0.72 16.35
CA HIS A 300 -19.41 -0.65 16.01
C HIS A 300 -17.90 -0.72 15.68
N PRO A 301 -17.00 -0.48 16.65
CA PRO A 301 -15.56 -0.35 16.40
C PRO A 301 -14.88 -1.67 16.01
N ASN A 302 -15.56 -2.81 16.20
CA ASN A 302 -15.07 -4.15 15.92
C ASN A 302 -15.99 -4.94 14.98
N ARG A 303 -16.77 -4.28 14.10
CA ARG A 303 -17.64 -4.96 13.12
C ARG A 303 -16.83 -5.78 12.11
N VAL A 304 -15.65 -5.28 11.73
CA VAL A 304 -14.71 -5.90 10.81
C VAL A 304 -13.38 -6.05 11.56
N VAL A 305 -13.06 -7.29 11.95
CA VAL A 305 -11.81 -7.63 12.65
C VAL A 305 -11.28 -8.97 12.12
N PRO A 306 -9.96 -9.23 12.19
CA PRO A 306 -9.42 -10.52 11.83
C PRO A 306 -9.89 -11.62 12.79
N GLU A 307 -10.40 -12.71 12.25
CA GLU A 307 -10.84 -13.88 13.00
C GLU A 307 -9.87 -15.05 12.80
N ARG A 308 -9.49 -15.71 13.89
CA ARG A 308 -8.66 -16.91 13.84
C ARG A 308 -9.55 -18.13 13.64
N THR A 309 -9.18 -18.96 12.66
CA THR A 309 -9.92 -20.16 12.29
C THR A 309 -8.98 -21.24 11.74
N GLN A 310 -9.55 -22.30 11.17
CA GLN A 310 -8.83 -23.27 10.36
C GLN A 310 -9.44 -23.32 8.95
N LEU A 311 -8.60 -23.28 7.93
CA LEU A 311 -9.02 -23.50 6.55
C LEU A 311 -8.72 -24.94 6.14
N ARG A 312 -9.72 -25.62 5.56
CA ARG A 312 -9.58 -26.97 5.04
C ARG A 312 -9.14 -26.90 3.58
N PHE A 313 -8.10 -27.63 3.27
CA PHE A 313 -7.69 -27.96 1.91
C PHE A 313 -7.93 -29.45 1.65
N THR A 314 -8.28 -29.82 0.43
CA THR A 314 -8.43 -31.21 -0.01
C THR A 314 -7.90 -31.31 -1.41
N GLU A 315 -6.85 -32.10 -1.63
CA GLU A 315 -6.15 -32.17 -2.91
C GLU A 315 -5.73 -30.77 -3.42
N GLY A 316 -5.27 -29.91 -2.51
CA GLY A 316 -4.86 -28.54 -2.80
C GLY A 316 -6.00 -27.53 -2.84
N LEU A 317 -7.26 -27.95 -2.91
CA LEU A 317 -8.41 -27.05 -3.06
C LEU A 317 -8.88 -26.48 -1.71
N GLY A 318 -8.83 -25.16 -1.56
CA GLY A 318 -9.44 -24.40 -0.47
C GLY A 318 -10.47 -23.39 -0.98
N GLN A 319 -11.35 -22.91 -0.09
CA GLN A 319 -12.36 -21.89 -0.39
C GLN A 319 -12.01 -20.59 0.32
N LEU A 320 -11.80 -19.52 -0.43
CA LEU A 320 -11.55 -18.18 0.11
C LEU A 320 -12.87 -17.40 0.19
N PRO A 321 -13.32 -16.94 1.38
CA PRO A 321 -14.55 -16.16 1.52
C PRO A 321 -14.53 -14.89 0.64
N PRO A 322 -15.68 -14.32 0.27
CA PRO A 322 -15.73 -13.09 -0.52
C PRO A 322 -15.02 -11.94 0.19
N HIS A 323 -14.52 -11.00 -0.61
CA HIS A 323 -13.89 -9.75 -0.18
C HIS A 323 -12.98 -9.95 1.04
N SER A 324 -12.14 -10.99 1.03
CA SER A 324 -11.37 -11.39 2.20
C SER A 324 -9.86 -11.29 2.00
N LEU A 325 -9.16 -11.02 3.09
CA LEU A 325 -7.73 -11.31 3.25
C LEU A 325 -7.61 -12.50 4.18
N THR A 326 -7.01 -13.58 3.69
CA THR A 326 -6.76 -14.82 4.43
C THR A 326 -5.27 -15.05 4.53
N ILE A 327 -4.71 -15.09 5.74
CA ILE A 327 -3.33 -15.56 5.96
C ILE A 327 -3.37 -16.95 6.57
N ILE A 328 -2.86 -17.93 5.82
CA ILE A 328 -2.71 -19.31 6.31
C ILE A 328 -1.26 -19.61 6.69
N THR A 329 -1.08 -20.38 7.75
CA THR A 329 0.22 -20.86 8.20
C THR A 329 0.34 -22.36 7.93
N VAL A 330 1.35 -22.73 7.15
CA VAL A 330 1.63 -24.09 6.72
C VAL A 330 3.01 -24.51 7.24
N PRO A 331 3.12 -25.62 8.00
CA PRO A 331 4.43 -26.17 8.32
C PRO A 331 5.10 -26.72 7.06
N SER A 332 6.41 -26.57 6.96
CA SER A 332 7.21 -27.11 5.86
C SER A 332 6.92 -28.59 5.65
N LEU A 333 6.67 -28.98 4.41
CA LEU A 333 6.38 -30.37 4.04
C LEU A 333 7.65 -31.24 3.98
N ARG A 334 8.82 -30.66 4.29
CA ARG A 334 10.09 -31.39 4.39
C ARG A 334 10.01 -32.43 5.52
N ARG A 335 9.90 -33.70 5.13
CA ARG A 335 10.33 -34.85 5.93
C ARG A 335 11.79 -35.16 5.64
#